data_AF-A0A6G6AP99-F1
#
_entry.id   AF-A0A6G6AP99-F1
#
_cell.length_a   1.000
_cell.length_b   1.000
_cell.length_c   1.000
_cell.angle_alpha   90.00
_cell.angle_beta   90.00
_cell.angle_gamma   90.00
#
_symmetry.space_group_name_H-M   'P 1'
#
loop_
_entity.id
_entity.type
_entity.pdbx_description
1 polymer ?
#
loop_
_entity_poly.entity_id
_entity_poly.type
_entity_poly.pdbx_seq_one_letter_code
_entity_poly.pdbx_strand_id
1 'polypeptide(L)'
;MKTRLLEVAGLNLKISLYNNVLVLSCNIDGHCNYETRRIISNSILSESEIFEKIDSEWVFKVFSKNIKHIINVLNSNVSIIPLVNHQVSSRNEMTDTMSCLKLN
;
A
#
# COMPACT_ATOMS: atom_id res chain seq x y z
N MET A 1 -8.94 6.75 -8.12
CA MET A 1 -8.15 5.57 -7.72
C MET A 1 -8.52 4.43 -8.63
N LYS A 2 -7.56 3.91 -9.41
CA LYS A 2 -7.74 2.70 -10.22
C LYS A 2 -7.03 1.54 -9.54
N THR A 3 -7.62 0.35 -9.56
CA THR A 3 -7.07 -0.83 -8.89
C THR A 3 -7.23 -2.07 -9.77
N ARG A 4 -6.21 -2.94 -9.78
CA ARG A 4 -6.16 -4.19 -10.54
C ARG A 4 -5.57 -5.30 -9.66
N LEU A 5 -6.17 -6.48 -9.72
CA LEU A 5 -5.56 -7.71 -9.19
C LEU A 5 -4.72 -8.34 -10.29
N LEU A 6 -3.51 -8.77 -9.93
CA LEU A 6 -2.55 -9.29 -10.89
C LEU A 6 -1.68 -10.36 -10.24
N GLU A 7 -1.55 -11.50 -10.91
CA GLU A 7 -0.58 -12.51 -10.51
C GLU A 7 0.82 -12.11 -11.01
N VAL A 8 1.79 -12.05 -10.10
CA VAL A 8 3.18 -11.68 -10.39
C VAL A 8 4.12 -12.60 -9.63
N ALA A 9 4.90 -13.40 -10.37
CA ALA A 9 5.83 -14.37 -9.79
C ALA A 9 5.15 -15.34 -8.79
N GLY A 10 3.92 -15.76 -9.08
CA GLY A 10 3.12 -16.64 -8.21
C GLY A 10 2.47 -15.95 -7.01
N LEU A 11 2.59 -14.62 -6.89
CA LEU A 11 1.91 -13.83 -5.85
C LEU A 11 0.67 -13.14 -6.42
N ASN A 12 -0.44 -13.21 -5.68
CA ASN A 12 -1.62 -12.41 -5.97
C ASN A 12 -1.46 -11.00 -5.39
N LEU A 13 -1.18 -10.03 -6.27
CA LEU A 13 -0.93 -8.64 -5.90
C LEU A 13 -2.11 -7.76 -6.26
N LYS A 14 -2.44 -6.84 -5.35
CA LYS A 14 -3.35 -5.73 -5.61
C LYS A 14 -2.53 -4.48 -5.92
N ILE A 15 -2.66 -4.00 -7.15
CA ILE A 15 -2.00 -2.80 -7.64
C ILE A 15 -3.02 -1.67 -7.71
N SER A 16 -2.71 -0.55 -7.08
CA SER A 16 -3.54 0.66 -7.14
C SER A 16 -2.72 1.83 -7.67
N LEU A 17 -3.34 2.69 -8.47
CA LEU A 17 -2.75 3.94 -8.93
C LEU A 17 -3.69 5.10 -8.58
N TYR A 18 -3.13 6.13 -7.96
CA TYR A 18 -3.82 7.40 -7.68
C TYR A 18 -2.78 8.52 -7.58
N ASN A 19 -3.02 9.66 -8.22
CA ASN A 19 -2.16 10.83 -8.15
C ASN A 19 -0.68 10.50 -8.41
N ASN A 20 -0.41 9.71 -9.46
CA ASN A 20 0.94 9.24 -9.80
C ASN A 20 1.62 8.35 -8.74
N VAL A 21 0.91 7.93 -7.69
CA VAL A 21 1.40 7.01 -6.67
C VAL A 21 0.91 5.61 -7.00
N LEU A 22 1.85 4.75 -7.36
CA LEU A 22 1.61 3.33 -7.54
C LEU A 22 1.79 2.60 -6.21
N VAL A 23 0.77 1.85 -5.80
CA VAL A 23 0.74 1.07 -4.57
C VAL A 23 0.66 -0.40 -4.92
N LEU A 24 1.57 -1.20 -4.37
CA LEU A 24 1.49 -2.65 -4.34
C LEU A 24 1.06 -3.06 -2.95
N SER A 25 0.02 -3.87 -2.87
CA SER A 25 -0.42 -4.49 -1.63
C SER A 25 -0.70 -5.97 -1.82
N CYS A 26 -0.39 -6.78 -0.81
CA CYS A 26 -0.77 -8.18 -0.76
C CYS A 26 -0.94 -8.62 0.69
N ASN A 27 -1.70 -9.69 0.88
CA ASN A 27 -1.72 -10.40 2.14
C ASN A 27 -0.63 -11.48 2.08
N ILE A 28 0.38 -11.34 2.92
CA ILE A 28 1.40 -12.35 3.18
C ILE A 28 0.77 -13.32 4.17
N ASP A 29 0.82 -14.62 3.86
CA ASP A 29 0.46 -15.77 4.72
C ASP A 29 -0.95 -15.83 5.34
N GLY A 30 -1.85 -14.92 4.98
CA GLY A 30 -3.20 -14.81 5.54
C GLY A 30 -3.28 -13.82 6.71
N HIS A 31 -2.15 -13.43 7.31
CA HIS A 31 -2.12 -12.67 8.57
C HIS A 31 -1.52 -11.28 8.44
N CYS A 32 -0.66 -11.03 7.45
CA CYS A 32 0.06 -9.77 7.33
C CYS A 32 -0.26 -9.03 6.04
N ASN A 33 -0.83 -7.82 6.15
CA ASN A 33 -0.98 -6.95 4.99
C ASN A 33 0.34 -6.22 4.71
N TYR A 34 0.97 -6.55 3.58
CA TYR A 34 2.11 -5.83 3.07
C TYR A 34 1.65 -4.72 2.12
N GLU A 35 2.21 -3.53 2.29
CA GLU A 35 2.00 -2.41 1.37
C GLU A 35 3.33 -1.69 1.10
N THR A 36 3.56 -1.34 -0.16
CA THR A 36 4.67 -0.47 -0.57
C THR A 36 4.21 0.48 -1.67
N ARG A 37 4.84 1.65 -1.73
CA ARG A 37 4.47 2.73 -2.65
C ARG A 37 5.66 3.19 -3.49
N ARG A 38 5.38 3.64 -4.71
CA ARG A 38 6.33 4.28 -5.63
C ARG A 38 5.66 5.47 -6.29
N ILE A 39 6.40 6.57 -6.44
CA ILE A 39 5.98 7.69 -7.28
C ILE A 39 6.38 7.35 -8.71
N ILE A 40 5.44 7.53 -9.64
CA ILE A 40 5.65 7.30 -11.06
C ILE A 40 5.42 8.60 -11.80
N SER A 41 6.51 9.21 -12.25
CA SER A 41 6.44 10.37 -13.13
C SER A 41 6.60 9.91 -14.57
N ASN A 42 5.59 10.16 -15.41
CA ASN A 42 5.71 10.07 -16.86
C ASN A 42 5.24 11.40 -17.44
N SER A 43 6.07 12.05 -18.26
CA SER A 43 5.75 13.35 -18.87
C SER A 43 4.90 13.23 -20.14
N ILE A 44 4.67 12.00 -20.62
CA ILE A 44 4.05 11.71 -21.92
C ILE A 44 2.68 11.05 -21.73
N LEU A 45 2.56 10.12 -20.79
CA LEU A 45 1.34 9.34 -20.58
C LEU A 45 0.53 9.87 -19.40
N SER A 46 -0.78 9.94 -19.57
CA SER A 46 -1.73 10.16 -18.48
C SER A 46 -1.78 8.99 -17.51
N GLU A 47 -2.28 9.22 -16.29
CA GLU A 47 -2.46 8.16 -15.28
C GLU A 47 -3.29 6.98 -15.81
N SER A 48 -4.29 7.27 -16.66
CA SER A 48 -5.12 6.24 -17.28
C SER A 48 -4.34 5.34 -18.24
N GLU A 49 -3.53 5.94 -19.11
CA GLU A 49 -2.70 5.20 -20.08
C GLU A 49 -1.58 4.43 -19.40
N ILE A 50 -1.00 4.98 -18.33
CA ILE A 50 -0.05 4.25 -17.48
C ILE A 50 -0.75 3.02 -16.90
N PHE A 51 -1.95 3.18 -16.32
CA PHE A 51 -2.68 2.09 -15.70
C PHE A 51 -3.05 0.97 -16.67
N GLU A 52 -3.42 1.31 -17.91
CA GLU A 52 -3.71 0.32 -18.95
C GLU A 52 -2.50 -0.54 -19.28
N LYS A 53 -1.30 0.05 -19.29
CA LYS A 53 -0.02 -0.61 -19.56
C LYS A 53 0.55 -1.40 -18.38
N ILE A 54 -0.11 -1.43 -17.22
CA ILE A 54 0.35 -2.20 -16.06
C ILE A 54 0.10 -3.69 -16.29
N ASP A 55 1.18 -4.42 -16.55
CA ASP A 55 1.19 -5.89 -16.60
C ASP A 55 2.15 -6.50 -15.57
N SER A 56 2.22 -7.83 -15.52
CA SER A 56 2.95 -8.55 -14.49
C SER A 56 4.45 -8.32 -14.60
N GLU A 57 4.98 -8.24 -15.83
CA GLU A 57 6.40 -7.99 -16.08
C GLU A 57 6.80 -6.59 -15.61
N TRP A 58 6.00 -5.58 -15.92
CA TRP A 58 6.25 -4.21 -15.51
C TRP A 58 6.15 -4.04 -13.99
N VAL A 59 5.14 -4.64 -13.36
CA VAL A 59 5.02 -4.64 -11.89
C VAL A 59 6.22 -5.31 -11.25
N PHE A 60 6.68 -6.44 -11.80
CA PHE A 60 7.87 -7.12 -11.32
C PHE A 60 9.12 -6.23 -11.44
N LYS A 61 9.29 -5.48 -12.53
CA LYS A 61 10.41 -4.53 -12.69
C LYS A 61 10.38 -3.43 -11.63
N VAL A 62 9.24 -2.77 -11.45
CA VAL A 62 9.08 -1.65 -10.51
C VAL A 62 9.27 -2.07 -9.05
N PHE A 63 8.76 -3.25 -8.68
CA PHE A 63 8.75 -3.75 -7.30
C PHE A 63 9.65 -4.97 -7.07
N SER A 64 10.63 -5.22 -7.94
CA SER A 64 11.45 -6.44 -7.92
C SER A 64 12.03 -6.78 -6.55
N LYS A 65 12.59 -5.80 -5.85
CA LYS A 65 13.15 -5.97 -4.50
C LYS A 65 12.07 -6.36 -3.49
N ASN A 66 10.92 -5.71 -3.54
CA ASN A 66 9.80 -5.97 -2.64
C ASN A 66 9.22 -7.38 -2.87
N ILE A 67 8.97 -7.75 -4.14
CA ILE A 67 8.45 -9.06 -4.51
C ILE A 67 9.42 -10.18 -4.11
N LYS A 68 10.71 -10.03 -4.39
CA LYS A 68 11.73 -11.01 -3.96
C LYS A 68 11.77 -11.17 -2.44
N HIS A 69 11.64 -10.08 -1.70
CA HIS A 69 11.58 -10.14 -0.24
C HIS A 69 10.34 -10.92 0.24
N ILE A 70 9.16 -10.64 -0.32
CA ILE A 70 7.92 -11.37 0.03
C ILE A 70 8.09 -12.87 -0.26
N ILE A 71 8.62 -13.23 -1.43
CA ILE A 71 8.85 -14.64 -1.79
C ILE A 71 9.84 -15.30 -0.82
N ASN A 72 10.95 -14.62 -0.48
CA ASN A 72 11.92 -15.15 0.47
C ASN A 72 11.30 -15.40 1.84
N VAL A 73 10.44 -14.49 2.30
CA VAL A 73 9.68 -14.67 3.55
C VAL A 73 8.81 -15.90 3.49
N LEU A 74 7.96 -16.02 2.45
CA LEU A 74 7.04 -17.13 2.28
C LEU A 74 7.78 -18.48 2.21
N ASN A 75 8.98 -18.50 1.61
CA ASN A 75 9.81 -19.70 1.52
C ASN A 75 10.67 -19.99 2.75
N SER A 76 10.80 -19.03 3.69
CA SER A 76 11.69 -19.17 4.84
C SER A 76 11.12 -20.00 6.00
N ASN A 77 9.85 -20.43 5.91
CA ASN A 77 9.09 -21.03 7.02
C ASN A 77 9.06 -20.17 8.30
N VAL A 78 9.33 -18.86 8.19
CA VAL A 78 9.20 -17.89 9.28
C VAL A 78 7.88 -17.15 9.09
N SER A 79 7.00 -17.23 10.09
CA SER A 79 5.76 -16.46 10.11
C SER A 79 6.05 -14.98 10.40
N ILE A 80 5.51 -14.06 9.59
CA ILE A 80 5.61 -12.63 9.89
C ILE A 80 4.35 -12.21 10.64
N ILE A 81 4.53 -11.89 11.93
CA ILE A 81 3.48 -11.26 12.72
C ILE A 81 3.63 -9.74 12.55
N PRO A 82 2.66 -9.03 11.95
CA PRO A 82 2.73 -7.59 11.81
C PRO A 82 2.74 -6.94 13.20
N LEU A 83 3.81 -6.21 13.54
CA LEU A 83 3.76 -5.28 14.66
C LEU A 83 2.87 -4.11 14.26
N VAL A 84 1.68 -4.02 14.86
CA VAL A 84 0.84 -2.83 14.77
C VAL A 84 1.56 -1.71 15.51
N ASN A 85 2.30 -0.86 14.79
CA ASN A 85 2.75 0.40 15.34
C ASN A 85 1.51 1.28 15.52
N HIS A 86 0.97 1.31 16.75
CA HIS A 86 -0.01 2.30 17.20
C HIS A 86 0.61 3.71 17.22
N GLN A 87 0.92 4.29 16.06
CA GLN A 87 1.29 5.71 15.97
C GLN A 87 0.84 6.29 14.63
N VAL A 88 -0.45 6.64 14.51
CA VAL A 88 -0.93 7.93 13.98
C VAL A 88 -2.35 8.18 14.53
N SER A 89 -2.45 8.76 15.73
CA SER A 89 -3.59 9.62 16.06
C SER A 89 -3.03 11.02 16.21
N SER A 90 -3.01 11.75 15.10
CA SER A 90 -2.72 13.18 15.10
C SER A 90 -3.74 13.87 14.21
N ARG A 91 -4.92 14.12 14.78
CA ARG A 91 -5.74 15.28 14.41
C ARG A 91 -6.23 15.97 15.67
N ASN A 92 -5.65 17.15 15.89
CA ASN A 92 -6.25 18.23 16.64
C ASN A 92 -7.71 18.40 16.23
N GLU A 93 -8.64 18.24 17.17
CA GLU A 93 -9.81 19.11 17.23
C GLU A 93 -9.66 19.97 18.49
N MET A 94 -9.14 21.16 18.23
CA MET A 94 -9.23 22.32 19.08
C MET A 94 -10.72 22.66 19.21
N THR A 95 -11.37 22.18 20.27
CA THR A 95 -12.61 22.77 20.76
C THR A 95 -12.27 23.64 21.96
N ASP A 96 -11.97 24.90 21.64
CA ASP A 96 -12.26 26.01 22.53
C ASP A 96 -13.71 25.88 23.04
N THR A 97 -13.88 25.49 24.30
CA THR A 97 -15.04 25.84 25.11
C THR A 97 -14.71 25.60 26.59
N MET A 98 -13.80 26.43 27.12
CA MET A 98 -13.91 26.87 28.50
C MET A 98 -15.09 27.85 28.59
N SER A 99 -16.27 27.36 28.97
CA SER A 99 -17.28 28.21 29.59
C SER A 99 -18.28 27.40 30.46
N CYS A 100 -18.08 27.58 31.77
CA CYS A 100 -19.12 27.72 32.78
C CYS A 100 -19.90 26.47 33.22
N LEU A 101 -19.44 25.94 34.37
CA LEU A 101 -20.25 25.77 35.58
C LEU A 101 -21.72 26.25 35.47
N LYS A 102 -22.65 25.31 35.59
CA LYS A 102 -23.91 25.45 36.34
C LYS A 102 -24.55 24.06 36.46
N LEU A 103 -24.51 23.50 37.66
CA LEU A 103 -25.48 22.49 38.08
C LEU A 103 -26.32 23.15 39.18
N ASN A 104 -27.64 23.15 38.94
CA ASN A 104 -28.67 23.69 39.82
C ASN A 104 -28.73 22.94 41.14
#